data_AF-A0A1E7HCS5-F1
#
_entry.id   AF-A0A1E7HCS5-F1
#
_cell.length_a   1.000
_cell.length_b   1.000
_cell.length_c   1.000
_cell.angle_alpha   90.00
_cell.angle_beta   90.00
_cell.angle_gamma   90.00
#
_symmetry.space_group_name_H-M   'P 1'
#
loop_
_entity.id
_entity.type
_entity.pdbx_description
1 polymer ?
#
loop_
_entity_poly.entity_id
_entity_poly.type
_entity_poly.pdbx_seq_one_letter_code
_entity_poly.pdbx_strand_id
1 'polypeptide(L)'
;MRLNITAFAVAIALVWAGAIFLVGAANLIWPPYGQAFLVLAASIYPGYHADPNFGSVIIGTLYGLVDAGIGGLILAWLYNFLVRRFSNTQA
;
A
#
# COMPACT_ATOMS: atom_id res chain seq x y z
N MET A 1 -18.68 -12.13 -9.35
CA MET A 1 -17.73 -12.84 -8.46
C MET A 1 -17.56 -12.03 -7.17
N ARG A 2 -17.09 -12.62 -6.07
CA ARG A 2 -16.81 -11.91 -4.81
C ARG A 2 -15.33 -12.05 -4.45
N LEU A 3 -14.74 -10.99 -3.94
CA LEU A 3 -13.38 -11.00 -3.42
C LEU A 3 -13.34 -11.61 -2.02
N ASN A 4 -12.35 -12.46 -1.74
CA ASN A 4 -12.01 -12.80 -0.36
C ASN A 4 -11.31 -11.58 0.26
N ILE A 5 -11.94 -10.98 1.28
CA ILE A 5 -11.49 -9.71 1.88
C ILE A 5 -10.08 -9.84 2.46
N THR A 6 -9.82 -10.90 3.25
CA THR A 6 -8.53 -11.10 3.90
C THR A 6 -7.43 -11.37 2.89
N ALA A 7 -7.66 -12.28 1.93
CA ALA A 7 -6.66 -12.61 0.92
C ALA A 7 -6.31 -11.39 0.05
N PHE A 8 -7.31 -10.59 -0.34
CA PHE A 8 -7.10 -9.39 -1.12
C PHE A 8 -6.35 -8.31 -0.32
N ALA A 9 -6.75 -8.07 0.93
CA ALA A 9 -6.06 -7.12 1.82
C ALA A 9 -4.59 -7.47 2.01
N VAL A 10 -4.29 -8.75 2.30
CA VAL A 10 -2.91 -9.24 2.47
C VAL A 10 -2.11 -9.11 1.17
N ALA A 11 -2.69 -9.46 0.03
CA ALA A 11 -2.01 -9.33 -1.26
C ALA A 11 -1.64 -7.87 -1.58
N ILE A 12 -2.58 -6.93 -1.38
CA ILE A 12 -2.35 -5.50 -1.61
C ILE A 12 -1.31 -4.94 -0.61
N ALA A 13 -1.39 -5.32 0.67
CA ALA A 13 -0.41 -4.95 1.68
C ALA A 13 1.01 -5.38 1.29
N LEU A 14 1.19 -6.64 0.89
CA LEU A 14 2.50 -7.18 0.54
C LEU A 14 3.07 -6.55 -0.73
N VAL A 15 2.23 -6.29 -1.75
CA VAL A 15 2.68 -5.64 -2.99
C VAL A 15 3.12 -4.21 -2.73
N TRP A 16 2.34 -3.44 -1.96
CA TRP A 16 2.67 -2.03 -1.69
C TRP A 16 3.88 -1.89 -0.75
N ALA A 17 3.91 -2.66 0.35
CA ALA A 17 5.06 -2.70 1.24
C ALA A 17 6.33 -3.15 0.50
N GLY A 18 6.21 -4.17 -0.37
CA GLY A 18 7.32 -4.64 -1.21
C GLY A 18 7.83 -3.55 -2.16
N ALA A 19 6.94 -2.78 -2.78
CA ALA A 19 7.34 -1.66 -3.65
C ALA A 19 8.09 -0.57 -2.87
N ILE A 20 7.56 -0.14 -1.72
CA ILE A 20 8.23 0.86 -0.85
C ILE A 20 9.58 0.34 -0.38
N PHE A 21 9.66 -0.92 0.06
CA PHE A 21 10.90 -1.55 0.50
C PHE A 21 11.95 -1.60 -0.61
N LEU A 22 11.58 -2.08 -1.80
CA LEU A 22 12.52 -2.23 -2.92
C LEU A 22 13.00 -0.87 -3.43
N VAL A 23 12.11 0.11 -3.56
CA VAL A 23 12.50 1.47 -3.98
C VAL A 23 13.34 2.14 -2.90
N GLY A 24 12.99 2.00 -1.63
CA GLY A 24 13.77 2.49 -0.50
C GLY A 24 15.17 1.87 -0.45
N ALA A 25 15.28 0.55 -0.62
CA ALA A 25 16.56 -0.16 -0.66
C ALA A 25 17.41 0.28 -1.86
N ALA A 26 16.82 0.44 -3.04
CA ALA A 26 17.52 0.98 -4.20
C ALA A 26 17.97 2.43 -3.96
N ASN A 27 17.17 3.24 -3.25
CA ASN A 27 17.54 4.59 -2.85
C ASN A 27 18.73 4.63 -1.89
N LEU A 28 18.88 3.64 -0.99
CA LEU A 28 20.08 3.53 -0.14
C LEU A 28 21.37 3.34 -0.95
N ILE A 29 21.30 2.58 -2.04
CA ILE A 29 22.44 2.29 -2.91
C ILE A 29 22.68 3.45 -3.89
N TRP A 30 21.59 4.03 -4.41
CA TRP A 30 21.57 5.12 -5.39
C TRP A 30 20.64 6.24 -4.90
N PRO A 31 21.12 7.21 -4.10
CA PRO A 31 20.29 8.22 -3.43
C PRO A 31 19.27 9.01 -4.28
N PRO A 32 19.45 9.22 -5.59
CA PRO A 32 18.41 9.83 -6.42
C PRO A 32 17.29 8.87 -6.87
N TYR A 33 17.50 7.55 -6.79
CA TYR A 33 16.60 6.55 -7.34
C TYR A 33 15.24 6.55 -6.64
N GLY A 34 14.16 6.79 -7.38
CA GLY A 34 12.80 6.72 -6.83
C GLY A 34 12.46 7.82 -5.82
N GLN A 35 13.26 8.89 -5.70
CA GLN A 35 13.04 9.95 -4.70
C GLN A 35 11.65 10.56 -4.76
N ALA A 36 11.16 10.93 -5.94
CA ALA A 36 9.82 11.52 -6.09
C ALA A 36 8.71 10.59 -5.55
N PHE A 37 8.86 9.27 -5.72
CA PHE A 37 7.93 8.28 -5.19
C PHE A 37 8.00 8.19 -3.65
N LEU A 38 9.21 8.19 -3.08
CA LEU A 38 9.39 8.16 -1.61
C LEU A 38 8.91 9.47 -0.96
N VAL A 39 9.08 10.62 -1.61
CA VAL A 39 8.54 11.91 -1.15
C VAL A 39 7.02 11.92 -1.18
N LEU A 40 6.40 11.33 -2.21
CA LEU A 40 4.95 11.15 -2.23
C LEU A 40 4.48 10.32 -1.03
N ALA A 41 5.14 9.21 -0.74
CA ALA A 41 4.84 8.42 0.46
C ALA A 41 5.05 9.22 1.77
N ALA A 42 6.13 10.01 1.87
CA ALA A 42 6.40 10.88 3.02
C ALA A 42 5.33 11.97 3.21
N SER A 43 4.66 12.43 2.14
CA SER A 43 3.53 13.36 2.26
C SER A 43 2.28 12.74 2.89
N ILE A 44 2.18 11.40 2.91
CA ILE A 44 1.03 10.65 3.40
C ILE A 44 1.32 10.07 4.79
N TYR A 45 2.56 9.65 5.06
CA TYR A 45 2.95 8.94 6.28
C TYR A 45 3.58 9.88 7.32
N PRO A 46 2.89 10.19 8.43
CA PRO A 46 3.43 11.09 9.45
C PRO A 46 4.73 10.56 10.05
N GLY A 47 5.76 11.41 10.13
CA GLY A 47 7.07 11.04 10.69
C GLY A 47 7.94 10.16 9.79
N TYR A 48 7.46 9.78 8.60
CA TYR A 48 8.32 9.18 7.58
C TYR A 48 9.05 10.30 6.81
N HIS A 49 10.37 10.25 6.84
CA HIS A 49 11.23 11.11 6.03
C HIS A 49 11.84 10.27 4.91
N ALA A 50 11.71 10.72 3.67
CA ALA A 50 12.22 10.06 2.47
C ALA A 50 13.75 10.14 2.33
N ASP A 51 14.47 10.02 3.45
CA ASP A 51 15.92 10.06 3.50
C ASP A 51 16.53 8.70 3.14
N PRO A 52 17.70 8.65 2.48
CA PRO A 52 18.40 7.41 2.15
C PRO A 52 19.09 6.80 3.38
N ASN A 53 18.31 6.40 4.39
CA ASN A 53 18.79 5.68 5.57
C ASN A 53 17.92 4.45 5.88
N PHE A 54 18.51 3.48 6.58
CA PHE A 54 17.83 2.20 6.88
C PHE A 54 16.54 2.38 7.70
N GLY A 55 16.51 3.33 8.63
CA GLY A 55 15.33 3.63 9.44
C GLY A 55 14.15 4.07 8.58
N SER A 56 14.38 4.99 7.64
CA SER A 56 13.39 5.46 6.67
C SER A 56 12.82 4.31 5.83
N VAL A 57 13.66 3.37 5.36
CA VAL A 57 13.18 2.20 4.59
C VAL A 57 12.23 1.35 5.44
N ILE A 58 12.58 1.04 6.68
CA ILE A 58 11.74 0.23 7.56
C ILE A 58 10.43 0.96 7.90
N ILE A 59 10.49 2.23 8.28
CA ILE A 59 9.32 3.04 8.63
C ILE A 59 8.37 3.12 7.43
N GLY A 60 8.86 3.49 6.25
CA GLY A 60 8.04 3.56 5.03
C GLY A 60 7.41 2.22 4.67
N THR A 61 8.17 1.12 4.80
CA THR A 61 7.66 -0.24 4.51
C THR A 61 6.54 -0.65 5.46
N LEU A 62 6.67 -0.37 6.77
CA LEU A 62 5.64 -0.69 7.76
C LEU A 62 4.38 0.16 7.57
N TYR A 63 4.54 1.46 7.28
CA TYR A 63 3.41 2.31 6.90
C TYR A 63 2.71 1.78 5.65
N GLY A 64 3.48 1.46 4.61
CA GLY A 64 3.00 0.86 3.36
C GLY A 64 2.29 -0.49 3.54
N LEU A 65 2.69 -1.28 4.54
CA LEU A 65 2.03 -2.54 4.83
C LEU A 65 0.66 -2.30 5.47
N VAL A 66 0.59 -1.40 6.44
CA VAL A 66 -0.63 -1.12 7.19
C VAL A 66 -1.65 -0.35 6.35
N ASP A 67 -1.23 0.70 5.65
CA ASP A 67 -2.14 1.56 4.90
C ASP A 67 -2.80 0.81 3.73
N ALA A 68 -2.03 0.01 2.99
CA ALA A 68 -2.49 -0.76 1.86
C ALA A 68 -3.26 -1.99 2.32
N GLY A 69 -2.93 -2.56 3.49
CA GLY A 69 -3.75 -3.60 4.11
C GLY A 69 -5.15 -3.07 4.45
N ILE A 70 -5.24 -1.90 5.08
CA ILE A 70 -6.52 -1.24 5.38
C ILE A 70 -7.25 -0.86 4.08
N GLY A 71 -6.54 -0.25 3.12
CA GLY A 71 -7.09 0.13 1.83
C GLY A 71 -7.61 -1.08 1.05
N GLY A 72 -6.86 -2.17 1.01
CA GLY A 72 -7.27 -3.43 0.38
C GLY A 72 -8.50 -4.04 1.05
N LEU A 73 -8.58 -4.01 2.39
CA LEU A 73 -9.76 -4.44 3.12
C LEU A 73 -10.99 -3.62 2.73
N ILE A 74 -10.87 -2.29 2.76
CA ILE A 74 -11.94 -1.36 2.40
C ILE A 74 -12.39 -1.58 0.95
N LEU A 75 -11.44 -1.70 0.01
CA LEU A 75 -11.72 -1.92 -1.41
C LEU A 75 -12.41 -3.27 -1.66
N ALA A 76 -11.95 -4.35 -1.04
CA ALA A 76 -12.59 -5.66 -1.17
C ALA A 76 -14.01 -5.66 -0.59
N TRP A 77 -14.21 -5.01 0.56
CA TRP A 77 -15.53 -4.82 1.14
C TRP A 77 -16.45 -4.02 0.21
N LEU A 78 -15.99 -2.87 -0.27
CA LEU A 78 -16.76 -1.99 -1.15
C LEU A 78 -17.14 -2.70 -2.45
N TYR A 79 -16.19 -3.39 -3.09
CA TYR A 79 -16.44 -4.19 -4.28
C TYR A 79 -17.55 -5.22 -4.04
N ASN A 80 -17.43 -5.99 -2.95
CA ASN A 80 -18.43 -7.01 -2.60
C ASN A 80 -19.81 -6.40 -2.27
N PHE A 81 -19.84 -5.23 -1.64
CA PHE A 81 -21.06 -4.48 -1.39
C PHE A 81 -21.74 -4.06 -2.70
N LEU A 82 -20.99 -3.46 -3.63
CA LEU A 82 -21.51 -3.04 -4.93
C LEU A 82 -22.00 -4.21 -5.78
N VAL A 83 -21.25 -5.33 -5.79
CA VAL A 83 -21.71 -6.57 -6.46
C VAL A 83 -23.07 -7.01 -5.93
N ARG A 84 -23.28 -7.02 -4.61
CA ARG A 84 -24.60 -7.36 -4.02
C ARG A 84 -25.68 -6.36 -4.43
N ARG A 85 -25.38 -5.05 -4.36
CA ARG A 85 -26.35 -3.99 -4.64
C ARG A 85 -26.84 -4.00 -6.08
N PHE A 86 -25.95 -4.27 -7.05
CA PHE A 86 -26.31 -4.29 -8.47
C PHE A 86 -26.91 -5.62 -8.92
N SER A 87 -26.57 -6.75 -8.29
CA SER A 87 -27.25 -8.02 -8.56
C SER A 87 -28.71 -8.01 -8.11
N ASN A 88 -29.03 -7.36 -6.98
CA ASN A 88 -30.40 -7.27 -6.49
C ASN A 88 -31.31 -6.31 -7.29
N THR A 89 -30.76 -5.49 -8.18
CA THR A 89 -31.56 -4.59 -9.04
C THR A 89 -32.06 -5.30 -10.31
N GLN A 90 -31.56 -6.51 -10.61
CA GLN A 90 -31.92 -7.28 -11.81
C GLN A 90 -32.92 -8.43 -11.54
N ALA A 91 -33.45 -8.52 -10.31
CA ALA A 91 -34.48 -9.47 -9.90
C ALA A 91 -35.72 -8.69 -9.46
#